data_AF-A0A959SHL9-F1
#
_entry.id   AF-A0A959SHL9-F1
#
_cell.length_a   1.000
_cell.length_b   1.000
_cell.length_c   1.000
_cell.angle_alpha   90.00
_cell.angle_beta   90.00
_cell.angle_gamma   90.00
#
_symmetry.space_group_name_H-M   'P 1'
#
loop_
_entity.id
_entity.type
_entity.pdbx_description
1 polymer ?
#
loop_
_entity_poly.entity_id
_entity_poly.type
_entity_poly.pdbx_seq_one_letter_code
_entity_poly.pdbx_strand_id
1 'polypeptide(L)'
;FTQPVLYKAIAKHPDPREIYRKKLEESGAIEADLAKEMEQQFQQMLQERLDESKQIEKSSIKPFLADRWKGFERPDRSVFAKSPDTGVDRKTLEFIGHKLAEVPEGKKFFSKLERILQAREKMLEEDKLDWSMGELLAYGSLLLEGHPVRMTGQDVERGTFSHRHAIVKVEDSDEEHIHLKHLKQGQALFQIYNSTLSEYAVLGFEYGYALTA
;
A
#
# COMPACT_ATOMS: atom_id res chain seq x y z
N PHE A 1 18.11 35.93 -20.52
CA PHE A 1 19.30 35.05 -20.49
C PHE A 1 19.11 33.76 -21.26
N THR A 2 17.99 33.02 -21.13
CA THR A 2 17.78 31.79 -21.93
C THR A 2 16.63 31.86 -22.94
N GLN A 3 15.52 32.56 -22.66
CA GLN A 3 14.37 32.65 -23.59
C GLN A 3 13.81 34.07 -23.77
N PRO A 4 14.57 35.00 -24.39
CA PRO A 4 14.19 36.42 -24.45
C PRO A 4 12.93 36.71 -25.28
N VAL A 5 12.64 35.93 -26.32
CA VAL A 5 11.43 36.11 -27.14
C VAL A 5 10.17 35.69 -26.37
N LEU A 6 10.20 34.54 -25.69
CA LEU A 6 9.10 34.06 -24.87
C LEU A 6 8.75 35.06 -23.76
N TYR A 7 9.73 35.52 -23.00
CA TYR A 7 9.48 36.48 -21.92
C TYR A 7 9.02 37.85 -22.44
N LYS A 8 9.48 38.29 -23.63
CA LYS A 8 8.93 39.47 -24.29
C LYS A 8 7.47 39.29 -24.70
N ALA A 9 7.05 38.08 -25.10
CA ALA A 9 5.66 37.79 -25.40
C ALA A 9 4.81 37.71 -24.12
N ILE A 10 5.27 37.02 -23.07
CA ILE A 10 4.59 36.94 -21.76
C ILE A 10 4.40 38.34 -21.17
N ALA A 11 5.44 39.19 -21.17
CA ALA A 11 5.34 40.55 -20.62
C ALA A 11 4.35 41.45 -21.36
N LYS A 12 4.05 41.14 -22.63
CA LYS A 12 3.05 41.84 -23.44
C LYS A 12 1.66 41.20 -23.35
N HIS A 13 1.56 39.98 -22.85
CA HIS A 13 0.31 39.26 -22.73
C HIS A 13 -0.38 39.66 -21.42
N PRO A 14 -1.66 40.11 -21.45
CA PRO A 14 -2.38 40.42 -20.22
C PRO A 14 -2.56 39.17 -19.34
N ASP A 15 -2.70 39.37 -18.03
CA ASP A 15 -2.97 38.29 -17.09
C ASP A 15 -4.27 37.53 -17.49
N PRO A 16 -4.28 36.18 -17.49
CA PRO A 16 -5.49 35.41 -17.79
C PRO A 16 -6.75 35.85 -16.99
N ARG A 17 -6.57 36.25 -15.72
CA ARG A 17 -7.63 36.82 -14.88
C ARG A 17 -8.20 38.10 -15.48
N GLU A 18 -7.31 38.99 -15.93
CA GLU A 18 -7.69 40.28 -16.50
C GLU A 18 -8.38 40.13 -17.86
N ILE A 19 -7.94 39.18 -18.68
CA ILE A 19 -8.59 38.84 -19.95
C ILE A 19 -10.02 38.35 -19.69
N TYR A 20 -10.19 37.45 -18.72
CA TYR A 20 -11.51 36.91 -18.41
C TYR A 20 -12.42 37.95 -17.76
N ARG A 21 -11.88 38.81 -16.87
CA ARG A 21 -12.61 39.96 -16.28
C ARG A 21 -13.20 40.85 -17.38
N LYS A 22 -12.38 41.30 -18.33
CA LYS A 22 -12.85 42.15 -19.44
C LYS A 22 -13.94 41.48 -20.26
N LYS A 23 -13.80 40.19 -20.55
CA LYS A 23 -14.81 39.42 -21.28
C LYS A 23 -16.15 39.34 -20.52
N LEU A 24 -16.11 39.20 -19.20
CA LEU A 24 -17.31 39.18 -18.36
C LEU A 24 -17.97 40.57 -18.27
N GLU A 25 -17.16 41.64 -18.19
CA GLU A 25 -17.64 43.03 -18.24
C GLU A 25 -18.28 43.35 -19.60
N GLU A 26 -17.63 42.99 -20.71
CA GLU A 26 -18.14 43.19 -22.08
C GLU A 26 -19.43 42.43 -22.38
N SER A 27 -19.61 41.26 -21.74
CA SER A 27 -20.84 40.47 -21.86
C SER A 27 -21.95 40.89 -20.90
N GLY A 28 -21.70 41.87 -20.03
CA GLY A 28 -22.66 42.33 -19.01
C GLY A 28 -22.98 41.29 -17.95
N ALA A 29 -22.15 40.25 -17.81
CA ALA A 29 -22.38 39.15 -16.88
C ALA A 29 -22.03 39.49 -15.42
N ILE A 30 -21.23 40.53 -15.20
CA ILE A 30 -20.83 41.02 -13.88
C ILE A 30 -20.83 42.55 -13.84
N GLU A 31 -21.06 43.12 -12.66
CA GLU A 31 -20.88 44.55 -12.42
C GLU A 31 -19.39 44.91 -12.44
N ALA A 32 -19.06 46.10 -12.96
CA ALA A 32 -17.68 46.55 -13.17
C ALA A 32 -16.85 46.65 -11.87
N ASP A 33 -17.51 46.77 -10.71
CA ASP A 33 -16.84 46.90 -9.41
C ASP A 33 -16.70 45.58 -8.65
N LEU A 34 -17.47 44.53 -9.01
CA LEU A 34 -17.44 43.23 -8.34
C LEU A 34 -16.04 42.62 -8.35
N ALA A 35 -15.34 42.68 -9.48
CA ALA A 35 -14.00 42.12 -9.61
C ALA A 35 -12.95 42.83 -8.72
N LYS A 36 -13.08 44.15 -8.54
CA LYS A 36 -12.19 44.92 -7.64
C LYS A 36 -12.49 44.64 -6.18
N GLU A 37 -13.77 44.52 -5.83
CA GLU A 37 -14.20 44.18 -4.48
C GLU A 37 -13.67 42.79 -4.08
N MET A 38 -13.83 41.79 -4.94
CA MET A 38 -13.29 40.45 -4.71
C MET A 38 -11.76 40.44 -4.56
N GLU A 39 -11.04 41.26 -5.33
CA GLU A 39 -9.58 41.40 -5.18
C GLU A 39 -9.19 42.00 -3.82
N GLN A 40 -9.87 43.05 -3.38
CA GLN A 40 -9.64 43.64 -2.06
C GLN A 40 -9.94 42.66 -0.94
N GLN A 41 -11.07 41.96 -1.00
CA GLN A 41 -11.45 40.95 -0.03
C GLN A 41 -10.42 39.80 0.02
N PHE A 42 -9.91 39.35 -1.13
CA PHE A 42 -8.89 38.31 -1.19
C PHE A 42 -7.55 38.76 -0.59
N GLN A 43 -7.10 39.98 -0.90
CA GLN A 43 -5.88 40.55 -0.33
C GLN A 43 -6.00 40.73 1.19
N GLN A 44 -7.16 41.21 1.66
CA GLN A 44 -7.43 41.33 3.08
C GLN A 44 -7.39 39.95 3.77
N MET A 45 -8.04 38.94 3.20
CA MET A 45 -8.00 37.57 3.72
C MET A 45 -6.56 37.03 3.78
N LEU A 46 -5.73 37.25 2.77
CA LEU A 46 -4.32 36.85 2.80
C LEU A 46 -3.52 37.58 3.89
N GLN A 47 -3.77 38.88 4.08
CA GLN A 47 -3.12 39.67 5.12
C GLN A 47 -3.51 39.19 6.52
N GLU A 48 -4.79 38.91 6.75
CA GLU A 48 -5.30 38.34 8.00
C GLU A 48 -4.63 36.98 8.29
N ARG A 49 -4.53 36.08 7.29
CA ARG A 49 -3.83 34.79 7.45
C ARG A 49 -2.33 34.94 7.74
N LEU A 50 -1.69 35.92 7.12
CA LEU A 50 -0.27 36.20 7.38
C LEU A 50 -0.07 36.67 8.83
N ASP A 51 -0.93 37.57 9.31
CA ASP A 51 -0.84 38.09 10.67
C ASP A 51 -1.18 37.03 11.72
N GLU A 52 -2.17 36.16 11.46
CA GLU A 52 -2.42 34.95 12.26
C GLU A 52 -1.18 34.05 12.31
N SER A 53 -0.54 33.78 11.17
CA SER A 53 0.64 32.90 11.11
C SER A 53 1.83 33.44 11.90
N LYS A 54 2.00 34.77 12.00
CA LYS A 54 3.08 35.39 12.80
C LYS A 54 2.91 35.17 14.31
N GLN A 55 1.69 34.91 14.78
CA GLN A 55 1.42 34.64 16.19
C GLN A 55 1.73 33.19 16.60
N ILE A 56 2.02 32.31 15.64
CA ILE A 56 2.28 30.88 15.90
C ILE A 56 3.76 30.69 16.25
N GLU A 57 4.10 30.54 17.54
CA GLU A 57 5.48 30.33 18.01
C GLU A 57 6.06 28.96 17.63
N LYS A 58 5.21 27.93 17.56
CA LYS A 58 5.58 26.57 17.16
C LYS A 58 4.56 26.01 16.20
N SER A 59 5.02 25.72 14.98
CA SER A 59 4.24 25.01 13.97
C SER A 59 4.03 23.56 14.40
N SER A 60 2.77 23.19 14.68
CA SER A 60 2.39 21.80 14.83
C SER A 60 2.07 21.21 13.46
N ILE A 61 2.90 20.29 12.98
CA ILE A 61 2.58 19.52 11.77
C ILE A 61 1.52 18.50 12.15
N LYS A 62 0.28 18.72 11.70
CA LYS A 62 -0.77 17.70 11.80
C LYS A 62 -0.37 16.51 10.92
N PRO A 63 -0.30 15.28 11.45
CA PRO A 63 -0.05 14.12 10.62
C PRO A 63 -1.19 13.95 9.61
N PHE A 64 -0.87 13.92 8.32
CA PHE A 64 -1.86 13.85 7.25
C PHE A 64 -2.61 12.51 7.17
N LEU A 65 -2.16 11.49 7.91
CA LEU A 65 -2.78 10.15 8.04
C LEU A 65 -3.13 9.79 9.50
N ALA A 66 -3.34 10.79 10.36
CA ALA A 66 -3.58 10.56 11.79
C ALA A 66 -4.75 9.57 12.05
N ASP A 67 -5.82 9.64 11.26
CA ASP A 67 -6.97 8.74 11.41
C ASP A 67 -6.65 7.29 11.04
N ARG A 68 -5.81 7.09 10.02
CA ARG A 68 -5.37 5.74 9.58
C ARG A 68 -4.42 5.11 10.59
N TRP A 69 -3.61 5.92 11.26
CA TRP A 69 -2.58 5.48 12.19
C TRP A 69 -3.05 5.51 13.65
N LYS A 70 -4.37 5.56 13.87
CA LYS A 70 -4.94 5.55 15.22
C LYS A 70 -4.57 4.25 15.92
N GLY A 71 -3.99 4.37 17.12
CA GLY A 71 -3.50 3.23 17.91
C GLY A 71 -2.02 2.91 17.72
N PHE A 72 -1.34 3.58 16.78
CA PHE A 72 0.11 3.52 16.66
C PHE A 72 0.77 4.67 17.41
N GLU A 73 1.80 4.35 18.18
CA GLU A 73 2.62 5.33 18.89
C GLU A 73 3.92 5.58 18.13
N ARG A 74 4.45 6.79 18.25
CA ARG A 74 5.78 7.07 17.70
C ARG A 74 6.81 6.33 18.54
N PRO A 75 7.66 5.48 17.92
CA PRO A 75 8.64 4.72 18.68
C PRO A 75 9.70 5.66 19.26
N ASP A 76 10.12 5.38 20.49
CA ASP A 76 11.34 5.95 21.07
C ASP A 76 12.47 4.92 21.10
N ARG A 77 13.63 5.25 21.67
CA ARG A 77 14.75 4.29 21.72
C ARG A 77 14.50 3.11 22.67
N SER A 78 13.64 3.27 23.67
CA SER A 78 13.37 2.25 24.69
C SER A 78 12.56 1.09 24.14
N VAL A 79 11.67 1.32 23.16
CA VAL A 79 10.88 0.23 22.55
C VAL A 79 11.74 -0.76 21.77
N PHE A 80 12.94 -0.38 21.33
CA PHE A 80 13.88 -1.30 20.66
C PHE A 80 14.70 -2.14 21.64
N ALA A 81 14.62 -1.88 22.95
CA ALA A 81 15.39 -2.62 23.95
C ALA A 81 14.84 -4.05 24.18
N LYS A 82 13.59 -4.32 23.79
CA LYS A 82 12.94 -5.62 23.93
C LYS A 82 12.17 -5.98 22.67
N SER A 83 12.31 -7.21 22.21
CA SER A 83 11.50 -7.73 21.11
C SER A 83 10.04 -7.92 21.54
N PRO A 84 9.07 -7.66 20.65
CA PRO A 84 7.66 -7.95 20.94
C PRO A 84 7.43 -9.44 21.12
N ASP A 85 6.38 -9.81 21.84
CA ASP A 85 5.93 -11.20 21.91
C ASP A 85 5.18 -11.54 20.61
N THR A 86 5.84 -12.34 19.78
CA THR A 86 5.30 -12.81 18.48
C THR A 86 5.01 -14.30 18.51
N GLY A 87 4.94 -14.91 19.69
CA GLY A 87 4.62 -16.32 19.85
C GLY A 87 3.19 -16.61 19.38
N VAL A 88 3.00 -17.72 18.68
CA VAL A 88 1.70 -18.21 18.23
C VAL A 88 1.46 -19.58 18.86
N ASP A 89 0.21 -19.86 19.25
CA ASP A 89 -0.14 -21.17 19.80
C ASP A 89 0.18 -22.29 18.80
N ARG A 90 0.77 -23.38 19.30
CA ARG A 90 1.20 -24.51 18.47
C ARG A 90 0.05 -25.07 17.63
N LYS A 91 -1.17 -25.16 18.19
CA LYS A 91 -2.32 -25.72 17.46
C LYS A 91 -2.72 -24.85 16.27
N THR A 92 -2.55 -23.54 16.39
CA THR A 92 -2.78 -22.60 15.28
C THR A 92 -1.76 -22.83 14.16
N LEU A 93 -0.49 -23.00 14.52
CA LEU A 93 0.57 -23.29 13.55
C LEU A 93 0.36 -24.65 12.87
N GLU A 94 0.01 -25.70 13.61
CA GLU A 94 -0.33 -27.01 13.07
C GLU A 94 -1.54 -26.93 12.12
N PHE A 95 -2.60 -26.21 12.51
CA PHE A 95 -3.76 -25.98 11.66
C PHE A 95 -3.39 -25.32 10.33
N ILE A 96 -2.62 -24.22 10.37
CA ILE A 96 -2.16 -23.54 9.16
C ILE A 96 -1.28 -24.49 8.34
N GLY A 97 -0.40 -25.22 9.01
CA GLY A 97 0.53 -26.16 8.38
C GLY A 97 -0.19 -27.23 7.58
N HIS A 98 -1.17 -27.91 8.17
CA HIS A 98 -1.97 -28.92 7.48
C HIS A 98 -2.75 -28.29 6.31
N LYS A 99 -3.27 -27.06 6.47
CA LYS A 99 -3.90 -26.34 5.36
C LYS A 99 -2.93 -26.02 4.22
N LEU A 100 -1.65 -25.80 4.49
CA LEU A 100 -0.62 -25.57 3.48
C LEU A 100 -0.14 -26.86 2.80
N ALA A 101 -0.39 -28.01 3.40
CA ALA A 101 -0.06 -29.34 2.88
C ALA A 101 -1.26 -30.05 2.22
N GLU A 102 -2.48 -29.53 2.40
CA GLU A 102 -3.71 -30.08 1.83
C GLU A 102 -3.66 -30.06 0.29
N VAL A 103 -3.99 -31.19 -0.33
CA VAL A 103 -4.25 -31.28 -1.77
C VAL A 103 -5.72 -30.93 -2.00
N PRO A 104 -6.04 -29.85 -2.73
CA PRO A 104 -7.43 -29.49 -3.01
C PRO A 104 -8.19 -30.62 -3.71
N GLU A 105 -9.35 -31.01 -3.18
CA GLU A 105 -10.17 -32.07 -3.77
C GLU A 105 -10.66 -31.71 -5.18
N GLY A 106 -10.81 -32.73 -6.03
CA GLY A 106 -11.42 -32.58 -7.37
C GLY A 106 -10.53 -31.93 -8.43
N LYS A 107 -9.26 -31.66 -8.13
CA LYS A 107 -8.31 -31.02 -9.04
C LYS A 107 -7.10 -31.91 -9.31
N LYS A 108 -6.65 -31.94 -10.56
CA LYS A 108 -5.37 -32.55 -10.92
C LYS A 108 -4.27 -31.51 -10.83
N PHE A 109 -3.22 -31.83 -10.10
CA PHE A 109 -2.05 -30.99 -9.97
C PHE A 109 -0.83 -31.72 -10.52
N PHE A 110 0.17 -30.95 -10.95
CA PHE A 110 1.44 -31.51 -11.36
C PHE A 110 2.05 -32.37 -10.26
N SER A 111 2.58 -33.55 -10.60
CA SER A 111 3.25 -34.47 -9.67
C SER A 111 4.36 -33.84 -8.82
N LYS A 112 5.00 -32.75 -9.30
CA LYS A 112 5.98 -31.98 -8.53
C LYS A 112 5.35 -31.23 -7.35
N LEU A 113 4.11 -30.73 -7.50
CA LEU A 113 3.39 -30.10 -6.41
C LEU A 113 3.06 -31.10 -5.31
N GLU A 114 2.55 -32.28 -5.67
CA GLU A 114 2.21 -33.31 -4.69
C GLU A 114 3.40 -33.63 -3.79
N ARG A 115 4.61 -33.71 -4.37
CA ARG A 115 5.84 -33.88 -3.61
C ARG A 115 6.13 -32.72 -2.65
N ILE A 116 5.85 -31.48 -3.04
CA ILE A 116 6.02 -30.30 -2.18
C ILE A 116 5.02 -30.35 -1.02
N LEU A 117 3.76 -30.67 -1.29
CA LEU A 117 2.71 -30.77 -0.27
C LEU A 117 3.00 -31.91 0.72
N GLN A 118 3.41 -33.08 0.22
CA GLN A 118 3.87 -34.20 1.06
C GLN A 118 5.11 -33.83 1.89
N ALA A 119 6.04 -33.07 1.32
CA ALA A 119 7.21 -32.59 2.07
C ALA A 119 6.80 -31.66 3.22
N ARG A 120 5.83 -30.76 3.00
CA ARG A 120 5.28 -29.90 4.06
C ARG A 120 4.62 -30.70 5.18
N GLU A 121 3.80 -31.70 4.83
CA GLU A 121 3.17 -32.57 5.83
C GLU A 121 4.24 -33.29 6.67
N LYS A 122 5.25 -33.86 6.02
CA LYS A 122 6.37 -34.52 6.70
C LYS A 122 7.14 -33.57 7.63
N MET A 123 7.36 -32.31 7.22
CA MET A 123 8.02 -31.31 8.07
C MET A 123 7.24 -31.02 9.36
N LEU A 124 5.91 -31.06 9.30
CA LEU A 124 5.03 -30.90 10.47
C LEU A 124 5.10 -32.12 11.38
N GLU A 125 5.03 -33.33 10.81
CA GLU A 125 5.13 -34.59 11.58
C GLU A 125 6.47 -34.73 12.30
N GLU A 126 7.57 -34.35 11.63
CA GLU A 126 8.92 -34.46 12.17
C GLU A 126 9.34 -33.25 13.03
N ASP A 127 8.51 -32.21 13.13
CA ASP A 127 8.79 -30.94 13.81
C ASP A 127 10.11 -30.29 13.32
N LYS A 128 10.33 -30.33 11.99
CA LYS A 128 11.55 -29.85 11.33
C LYS A 128 11.18 -28.98 10.13
N LEU A 129 10.95 -27.72 10.41
CA LEU A 129 10.47 -26.74 9.44
C LEU A 129 11.64 -26.04 8.74
N ASP A 130 11.49 -25.83 7.43
CA ASP A 130 12.41 -24.99 6.66
C ASP A 130 11.97 -23.51 6.64
N TRP A 131 12.76 -22.68 5.96
CA TRP A 131 12.48 -21.25 5.85
C TRP A 131 11.13 -20.96 5.19
N SER A 132 10.77 -21.71 4.14
CA SER A 132 9.51 -21.48 3.43
C SER A 132 8.32 -21.79 4.32
N MET A 133 8.41 -22.87 5.11
CA MET A 133 7.33 -23.23 6.01
C MET A 133 7.19 -22.20 7.13
N GLY A 134 8.30 -21.74 7.71
CA GLY A 134 8.29 -20.64 8.69
C GLY A 134 7.67 -19.35 8.15
N GLU A 135 8.01 -18.97 6.92
CA GLU A 135 7.44 -17.80 6.23
C GLU A 135 5.92 -17.92 6.06
N LEU A 136 5.44 -19.05 5.49
CA LEU A 136 4.02 -19.25 5.24
C LEU A 136 3.20 -19.39 6.52
N LEU A 137 3.75 -20.01 7.58
CA LEU A 137 3.12 -20.09 8.88
C LEU A 137 2.94 -18.70 9.51
N ALA A 138 3.96 -17.84 9.42
CA ALA A 138 3.88 -16.46 9.92
C ALA A 138 2.83 -15.63 9.16
N TYR A 139 2.75 -15.78 7.83
CA TYR A 139 1.70 -15.13 7.06
C TYR A 139 0.33 -15.67 7.43
N GLY A 140 0.19 -16.99 7.56
CA GLY A 140 -1.05 -17.63 7.98
C GLY A 140 -1.55 -17.14 9.34
N SER A 141 -0.66 -17.00 10.33
CA SER A 141 -1.05 -16.53 11.67
C SER A 141 -1.57 -15.10 11.64
N LEU A 142 -0.87 -14.19 10.93
CA LEU A 142 -1.32 -12.81 10.73
C LEU A 142 -2.70 -12.76 10.07
N LEU A 143 -2.95 -13.59 9.06
CA LEU A 143 -4.24 -13.64 8.38
C LEU A 143 -5.37 -14.09 9.30
N LEU A 144 -5.12 -15.04 10.20
CA LEU A 144 -6.09 -15.48 11.21
C LEU A 144 -6.32 -14.44 12.32
N GLU A 145 -5.33 -13.61 12.61
CA GLU A 145 -5.41 -12.49 13.56
C GLU A 145 -6.10 -11.24 12.97
N GLY A 146 -6.42 -11.25 11.67
CA GLY A 146 -7.09 -10.15 11.00
C GLY A 146 -6.14 -9.15 10.32
N HIS A 147 -4.86 -9.48 10.23
CA HIS A 147 -3.86 -8.66 9.56
C HIS A 147 -3.69 -9.09 8.09
N PRO A 148 -4.04 -8.23 7.10
CA PRO A 148 -3.84 -8.56 5.70
C PRO A 148 -2.34 -8.61 5.36
N VAL A 149 -1.98 -9.54 4.48
CA VAL A 149 -0.59 -9.71 4.02
C VAL A 149 -0.57 -9.50 2.52
N ARG A 150 0.29 -8.58 2.08
CA ARG A 150 0.53 -8.27 0.67
C ARG A 150 1.99 -8.53 0.32
N MET A 151 2.22 -9.20 -0.80
CA MET A 151 3.53 -9.49 -1.34
C MET A 151 3.56 -9.26 -2.86
N THR A 152 4.46 -8.40 -3.32
CA THR A 152 4.68 -8.19 -4.76
C THR A 152 6.15 -8.21 -5.09
N GLY A 153 6.46 -8.73 -6.28
CA GLY A 153 7.81 -8.72 -6.81
C GLY A 153 7.94 -9.69 -7.97
N GLN A 154 9.11 -9.77 -8.58
CA GLN A 154 9.34 -10.68 -9.69
C GLN A 154 9.34 -12.13 -9.18
N ASP A 155 8.49 -12.97 -9.79
CA ASP A 155 8.35 -14.40 -9.48
C ASP A 155 8.05 -14.73 -8.01
N VAL A 156 7.48 -13.81 -7.21
CA VAL A 156 7.24 -14.02 -5.77
C VAL A 156 6.23 -15.13 -5.48
N GLU A 157 5.28 -15.37 -6.39
CA GLU A 157 4.23 -16.40 -6.22
C GLU A 157 4.81 -17.81 -6.10
N ARG A 158 5.77 -18.16 -6.95
CA ARG A 158 6.55 -19.39 -6.85
C ARG A 158 7.74 -19.22 -5.90
N GLY A 159 8.30 -18.02 -5.87
CA GLY A 159 9.62 -17.71 -5.35
C GLY A 159 10.69 -17.93 -6.41
N THR A 160 11.66 -17.00 -6.48
CA THR A 160 12.81 -17.07 -7.39
C THR A 160 13.57 -18.40 -7.28
N PHE A 161 13.76 -18.88 -6.05
CA PHE A 161 14.41 -20.17 -5.77
C PHE A 161 13.45 -21.36 -5.70
N SER A 162 12.21 -21.21 -6.18
CA SER A 162 11.18 -22.26 -6.14
C SER A 162 10.98 -22.86 -4.74
N HIS A 163 10.95 -22.02 -3.71
CA HIS A 163 10.74 -22.44 -2.33
C HIS A 163 9.30 -22.20 -1.86
N ARG A 164 8.67 -21.09 -2.27
CA ARG A 164 7.43 -20.59 -1.68
C ARG A 164 6.19 -21.34 -2.13
N HIS A 165 5.99 -21.46 -3.45
CA HIS A 165 4.80 -22.10 -4.03
C HIS A 165 3.49 -21.64 -3.36
N ALA A 166 3.31 -20.32 -3.21
CA ALA A 166 2.11 -19.75 -2.62
C ALA A 166 0.92 -19.79 -3.59
N ILE A 167 1.19 -19.70 -4.89
CA ILE A 167 0.22 -20.00 -5.95
C ILE A 167 0.55 -21.34 -6.58
N VAL A 168 -0.49 -22.14 -6.74
CA VAL A 168 -0.45 -23.45 -7.36
C VAL A 168 -1.34 -23.42 -8.60
N LYS A 169 -0.83 -23.88 -9.73
CA LYS A 169 -1.60 -24.05 -10.96
C LYS A 169 -2.15 -25.46 -11.08
N VAL A 170 -3.42 -25.56 -11.45
CA VAL A 170 -4.07 -26.83 -11.81
C VAL A 170 -3.50 -27.30 -13.15
N GLU A 171 -3.27 -28.60 -13.34
CA GLU A 171 -2.60 -29.14 -14.53
C GLU A 171 -3.40 -28.92 -15.81
N ASP A 172 -4.72 -29.13 -15.74
CA ASP A 172 -5.63 -29.09 -16.89
C ASP A 172 -6.37 -27.74 -17.03
N SER A 173 -5.94 -26.68 -16.33
CA SER A 173 -6.58 -25.35 -16.44
C SER A 173 -5.67 -24.19 -16.00
N ASP A 174 -5.99 -22.97 -16.42
CA ASP A 174 -5.36 -21.74 -15.89
C ASP A 174 -5.86 -21.37 -14.47
N GLU A 175 -6.57 -22.27 -13.79
CA GLU A 175 -7.03 -22.03 -12.44
C GLU A 175 -5.86 -22.03 -11.44
N GLU A 176 -5.85 -20.99 -10.61
CA GLU A 176 -4.87 -20.81 -9.54
C GLU A 176 -5.50 -21.10 -8.18
N HIS A 177 -4.82 -21.93 -7.39
CA HIS A 177 -5.15 -22.18 -6.00
C HIS A 177 -4.10 -21.55 -5.07
N ILE A 178 -4.56 -20.87 -4.03
CA ILE A 178 -3.69 -20.18 -3.07
C ILE A 178 -4.10 -20.65 -1.67
N HIS A 179 -3.35 -21.58 -1.09
CA HIS A 179 -3.68 -22.19 0.21
C HIS A 179 -3.91 -21.13 1.31
N LEU A 180 -3.06 -20.10 1.35
CA LEU A 180 -3.18 -19.00 2.32
C LEU A 180 -4.45 -18.16 2.16
N LYS A 181 -5.16 -18.19 1.02
CA LYS A 181 -6.48 -17.53 0.87
C LYS A 181 -7.64 -18.37 1.45
N HIS A 182 -7.39 -19.62 1.81
CA HIS A 182 -8.43 -20.61 2.16
C HIS A 182 -8.17 -21.30 3.50
N LEU A 183 -7.51 -20.63 4.45
CA LEU A 183 -7.29 -21.15 5.80
C LEU A 183 -8.60 -21.24 6.59
N LYS A 184 -9.36 -20.13 6.65
CA LYS A 184 -10.61 -20.05 7.43
C LYS A 184 -11.55 -18.99 6.86
N GLN A 185 -12.86 -19.24 6.91
CA GLN A 185 -13.85 -18.21 6.60
C GLN A 185 -13.68 -16.99 7.51
N GLY A 186 -13.63 -15.79 6.91
CA GLY A 186 -13.47 -14.53 7.64
C GLY A 186 -12.02 -14.16 7.99
N GLN A 187 -11.02 -14.91 7.53
CA GLN A 187 -9.62 -14.49 7.62
C GLN A 187 -9.35 -13.17 6.86
N ALA A 188 -8.25 -12.50 7.17
CA ALA A 188 -7.80 -11.34 6.42
C ALA A 188 -7.33 -11.70 5.01
N LEU A 189 -7.17 -10.66 4.18
CA LEU A 189 -6.80 -10.80 2.77
C LEU A 189 -5.33 -11.18 2.62
N PHE A 190 -5.08 -12.26 1.89
CA PHE A 190 -3.76 -12.59 1.37
C PHE A 190 -3.67 -12.19 -0.11
N GLN A 191 -2.71 -11.33 -0.43
CA GLN A 191 -2.53 -10.75 -1.75
C GLN A 191 -1.09 -10.99 -2.21
N ILE A 192 -0.89 -11.88 -3.19
CA ILE A 192 0.42 -12.13 -3.77
C ILE A 192 0.35 -11.95 -5.28
N TYR A 193 1.32 -11.22 -5.84
CA TYR A 193 1.34 -10.89 -7.26
C TYR A 193 2.76 -10.87 -7.81
N ASN A 194 2.98 -11.53 -8.95
CA ASN A 194 4.17 -11.30 -9.75
C ASN A 194 4.12 -9.89 -10.35
N SER A 195 5.14 -9.09 -10.05
CA SER A 195 5.26 -7.74 -10.60
C SER A 195 5.79 -7.77 -12.03
N THR A 196 5.68 -6.62 -12.72
CA THR A 196 6.45 -6.39 -13.94
C THR A 196 7.95 -6.35 -13.62
N LEU A 197 8.79 -6.39 -14.66
CA LEU A 197 10.24 -6.16 -14.57
C LEU A 197 10.53 -4.67 -14.32
N SER A 198 10.12 -4.16 -13.15
CA SER A 198 10.35 -2.80 -12.70
C SER A 198 10.49 -2.76 -11.18
N GLU A 199 11.63 -2.31 -10.69
CA GLU A 199 11.88 -2.18 -9.25
C GLU A 199 11.38 -0.82 -8.75
N TYR A 200 11.70 0.26 -9.48
CA TYR A 200 11.42 1.62 -9.01
C TYR A 200 9.91 1.88 -8.85
N ALA A 201 9.11 1.55 -9.86
CA ALA A 201 7.68 1.81 -9.83
C ALA A 201 6.95 0.89 -8.84
N VAL A 202 7.34 -0.39 -8.79
CA VAL A 202 6.75 -1.38 -7.88
C VAL A 202 7.07 -1.04 -6.43
N LEU A 203 8.33 -0.71 -6.11
CA LEU A 203 8.70 -0.30 -4.76
C LEU A 203 7.99 0.99 -4.34
N GLY A 204 7.87 1.97 -5.26
CA GLY A 204 7.10 3.18 -5.01
C GLY A 204 5.61 2.91 -4.75
N PHE A 205 5.02 1.96 -5.48
CA PHE A 205 3.64 1.52 -5.26
C PHE A 205 3.46 0.86 -3.89
N GLU A 206 4.32 -0.10 -3.55
CA GLU A 206 4.26 -0.80 -2.26
C GLU A 206 4.55 0.14 -1.08
N TYR A 207 5.41 1.14 -1.26
CA TYR A 207 5.61 2.19 -0.26
C TYR A 207 4.33 3.00 -0.01
N GLY A 208 3.63 3.41 -1.08
CA GLY A 208 2.34 4.08 -0.96
C GLY A 208 1.27 3.21 -0.29
N TYR A 209 1.24 1.91 -0.64
CA TYR A 209 0.36 0.93 -0.02
C TYR A 209 0.62 0.81 1.49
N ALA A 210 1.88 0.63 1.88
CA ALA A 210 2.28 0.49 3.29
C ALA A 210 1.94 1.71 4.17
N LEU A 211 1.83 2.91 3.59
CA LEU A 211 1.42 4.10 4.32
C LEU A 211 -0.09 4.22 4.53
N THR A 212 -0.90 3.62 3.65
CA THR A 212 -2.32 3.97 3.51
C THR A 212 -3.32 2.83 3.72
N ALA A 213 -2.86 1.58 3.59
CA ALA A 213 -3.66 0.36 3.68
C ALA A 213 -4.08 0.01 5.11
#